data_AF-Q9SK79-F1
#
_entry.id   AF-Q9SK79-F1
#
_cell.length_a   1.000
_cell.length_b   1.000
_cell.length_c   1.000
_cell.angle_alpha   90.00
_cell.angle_beta   90.00
_cell.angle_gamma   90.00
#
_symmetry.space_group_name_H-M   'P 1'
#
loop_
_entity.id
_entity.type
_entity.pdbx_description
1 polymer ?
#
loop_
_entity_poly.entity_id
_entity_poly.type
_entity_poly.pdbx_seq_one_letter_code
_entity_poly.pdbx_strand_id
1 'polypeptide(L)'
;MTKAPSLAFLCIQSLKIQLLESDNPIPDLYELPSELLDGIVAHLPALALQKFQTNMPFHCLDSYESGDDCCLITGRKRARNDVLGSSWKLLFKLRWPDFVDRVESPADWQQLYWEKHLQNCVDEAAEVALRPTFSGRICSINVSDNILRYICHEEHIMTCQNCVCKELSFHFQTFGPYLRLSNISCVSDY
;
A
#
# COMPACT_ATOMS: atom_id res chain seq x y z
N MET A 1 -3.37 32.70 -9.29
CA MET A 1 -2.52 32.16 -10.38
C MET A 1 -1.96 30.83 -9.90
N THR A 2 -2.50 29.71 -10.38
CA THR A 2 -1.97 28.38 -10.08
C THR A 2 -0.63 28.24 -10.80
N LYS A 3 0.45 28.00 -10.03
CA LYS A 3 1.79 27.80 -10.56
C LYS A 3 1.77 26.52 -11.41
N ALA A 4 2.35 26.56 -12.60
CA ALA A 4 2.44 25.38 -13.45
C ALA A 4 3.17 24.25 -12.69
N PRO A 5 2.70 22.99 -12.79
CA PRO A 5 3.32 21.86 -12.13
C PRO A 5 4.77 21.69 -12.62
N SER A 6 5.65 21.29 -11.72
CA SER A 6 7.04 21.00 -12.09
C SER A 6 7.12 19.74 -12.94
N LEU A 7 8.16 19.63 -13.77
CA LEU A 7 8.44 18.41 -14.52
C LEU A 7 8.54 17.19 -13.60
N ALA A 8 9.22 17.34 -12.46
CA ALA A 8 9.33 16.28 -11.46
C ALA A 8 7.97 15.80 -10.95
N PHE A 9 7.04 16.73 -10.66
CA PHE A 9 5.69 16.36 -10.25
C PHE A 9 4.95 15.58 -11.34
N LEU A 10 5.04 16.04 -12.60
CA LEU A 10 4.41 15.35 -13.73
C LEU A 10 4.98 13.94 -13.95
N CYS A 11 6.30 13.77 -13.83
CA CYS A 11 6.96 12.46 -13.90
C CYS A 11 6.49 11.53 -12.78
N ILE A 12 6.40 12.04 -11.54
CA ILE A 12 5.88 11.28 -10.40
C ILE A 12 4.43 10.85 -10.66
N GLN A 13 3.58 11.73 -11.20
CA GLN A 13 2.19 11.38 -11.54
C GLN A 13 2.11 10.32 -12.64
N SER A 14 2.93 10.43 -13.68
CA SER A 14 2.95 9.41 -14.74
C SER A 14 3.40 8.04 -14.20
N LEU A 15 4.45 8.00 -13.38
CA LEU A 15 4.94 6.77 -12.78
C LEU A 15 3.93 6.14 -11.83
N LYS A 16 3.19 6.95 -11.06
CA LYS A 16 2.09 6.47 -10.21
C LYS A 16 1.03 5.74 -11.01
N ILE A 17 0.59 6.31 -12.14
CA ILE A 17 -0.43 5.70 -12.99
C ILE A 17 0.09 4.37 -13.54
N GLN A 18 1.32 4.35 -14.07
CA GLN A 18 1.94 3.12 -14.58
C GLN A 18 2.04 2.03 -13.52
N LEU A 19 2.42 2.38 -12.28
CA LEU A 19 2.50 1.42 -11.17
C LEU A 19 1.13 0.88 -10.76
N LEU A 20 0.05 1.63 -10.93
CA LEU A 20 -1.30 1.16 -10.61
C LEU A 20 -1.84 0.23 -11.71
N GLU A 21 -1.67 0.61 -12.97
CA GLU A 21 -2.20 -0.11 -14.14
C GLU A 21 -1.41 -1.38 -14.49
N SER A 22 -0.09 -1.36 -14.32
CA SER A 22 0.77 -2.48 -14.63
C SER A 22 0.88 -3.44 -13.44
N ASP A 23 0.77 -4.73 -13.72
CA ASP A 23 1.21 -5.79 -12.79
C ASP A 23 2.68 -6.17 -13.01
N ASN A 24 3.27 -5.74 -14.12
CA ASN A 24 4.67 -5.96 -14.40
C ASN A 24 5.55 -4.91 -13.70
N PRO A 25 6.72 -5.32 -13.18
CA PRO A 25 7.70 -4.40 -12.63
C PRO A 25 8.17 -3.42 -13.71
N ILE A 26 8.59 -2.23 -13.27
CA ILE A 26 9.27 -1.24 -14.12
C ILE A 26 10.74 -1.25 -13.70
N PRO A 27 11.62 -2.02 -14.36
CA PRO A 27 13.00 -2.20 -13.91
C PRO A 27 13.77 -0.88 -13.82
N ASP A 28 13.59 -0.02 -14.83
CA ASP A 28 14.23 1.30 -14.96
C ASP A 28 13.95 2.21 -13.75
N LEU A 29 12.84 2.00 -13.05
CA LEU A 29 12.48 2.77 -11.85
C LEU A 29 13.48 2.54 -10.72
N TYR A 30 14.01 1.32 -10.59
CA TYR A 30 14.94 0.96 -9.52
C TYR A 30 16.38 1.38 -9.83
N GLU A 31 16.66 1.75 -11.08
CA GLU A 31 17.96 2.29 -11.52
C GLU A 31 18.10 3.79 -11.26
N LEU A 32 17.01 4.46 -10.86
CA LEU A 32 17.03 5.89 -10.57
C LEU A 32 17.94 6.24 -9.38
N PRO A 33 18.55 7.45 -9.38
CA PRO A 33 19.23 8.00 -8.21
C PRO A 33 18.33 7.98 -6.97
N SER A 34 18.93 7.71 -5.80
CA SER A 34 18.20 7.54 -4.54
C SER A 34 17.30 8.72 -4.20
N GLU A 35 17.76 9.94 -4.42
CA GLU A 35 17.03 11.17 -4.08
C GLU A 35 15.74 11.31 -4.91
N LEU A 36 15.78 10.86 -6.16
CA LEU A 36 14.61 10.86 -7.04
C LEU A 36 13.66 9.72 -6.69
N LEU A 37 14.21 8.54 -6.40
CA LEU A 37 13.44 7.37 -6.01
C LEU A 37 12.71 7.60 -4.68
N ASP A 38 13.39 8.16 -3.68
CA ASP A 38 12.82 8.50 -2.38
C ASP A 38 11.72 9.57 -2.54
N GLY A 39 11.94 10.54 -3.43
CA GLY A 39 10.94 11.52 -3.82
C GLY A 39 9.69 10.89 -4.45
N ILE A 40 9.85 9.86 -5.29
CA ILE A 40 8.72 9.12 -5.86
C ILE A 40 7.99 8.36 -4.76
N VAL A 41 8.70 7.55 -3.98
CA VAL A 41 8.17 6.71 -2.90
C VAL A 41 7.34 7.52 -1.90
N ALA A 42 7.82 8.69 -1.50
CA ALA A 42 7.12 9.58 -0.56
C ALA A 42 5.75 10.08 -1.06
N HIS A 43 5.48 9.98 -2.36
CA HIS A 43 4.24 10.46 -2.96
C HIS A 43 3.33 9.34 -3.45
N LEU A 44 3.75 8.07 -3.42
CA LEU A 44 2.95 6.95 -3.93
C LEU A 44 1.70 6.70 -3.07
N PRO A 45 0.54 6.42 -3.69
CA PRO A 45 -0.61 5.88 -2.96
C PRO A 45 -0.31 4.45 -2.46
N ALA A 46 -1.07 3.96 -1.48
CA ALA A 46 -0.75 2.71 -0.79
C ALA A 46 -0.63 1.50 -1.73
N LEU A 47 -1.52 1.35 -2.72
CA LEU A 47 -1.44 0.23 -3.66
C LEU A 47 -0.18 0.30 -4.54
N ALA A 48 0.16 1.49 -5.05
CA ALA A 48 1.37 1.68 -5.84
C ALA A 48 2.64 1.48 -5.02
N LEU A 49 2.63 1.92 -3.75
CA LEU A 49 3.73 1.70 -2.81
C LEU A 49 3.94 0.21 -2.52
N GLN A 50 2.85 -0.54 -2.32
CA GLN A 50 2.89 -1.99 -2.16
C GLN A 50 3.47 -2.67 -3.40
N LYS A 51 2.95 -2.35 -4.59
CA LYS A 51 3.45 -2.89 -5.87
C LYS A 51 4.93 -2.57 -6.06
N PHE A 52 5.36 -1.36 -5.72
CA PHE A 52 6.76 -0.94 -5.76
C PHE A 52 7.64 -1.79 -4.83
N GLN A 53 7.21 -2.05 -3.60
CA GLN A 53 7.96 -2.87 -2.64
C GLN A 53 7.99 -4.35 -3.04
N THR A 54 6.86 -4.92 -3.46
CA THR A 54 6.77 -6.33 -3.88
C THR A 54 7.66 -6.64 -5.07
N ASN A 55 7.83 -5.67 -5.98
CA ASN A 55 8.67 -5.80 -7.17
C ASN A 55 10.11 -5.31 -6.96
N MET A 56 10.45 -4.84 -5.75
CA MET A 56 11.80 -4.35 -5.47
C MET A 56 12.81 -5.51 -5.56
N PRO A 57 13.89 -5.37 -6.35
CA PRO A 57 14.89 -6.44 -6.47
C PRO A 57 15.53 -6.80 -5.12
N PHE A 58 15.78 -8.10 -4.88
CA PHE A 58 16.35 -8.62 -3.62
C PHE A 58 17.64 -7.93 -3.17
N HIS A 59 18.49 -7.47 -4.10
CA HIS A 59 19.73 -6.73 -3.77
C HIS A 59 19.49 -5.35 -3.14
N CYS A 60 18.27 -4.84 -3.21
CA CYS A 60 17.81 -3.64 -2.52
C CYS A 60 17.25 -3.91 -1.11
N LEU A 61 16.91 -5.17 -0.78
CA LEU A 61 16.25 -5.57 0.48
C LEU A 61 17.23 -6.21 1.49
N ASP A 62 18.15 -7.06 1.03
CA ASP A 62 18.99 -7.87 1.93
C ASP A 62 20.46 -7.42 1.94
N SER A 63 20.94 -6.98 3.11
CA SER A 63 22.33 -7.19 3.52
C SER A 63 22.34 -7.58 4.99
N TYR A 64 21.90 -8.80 5.27
CA TYR A 64 22.28 -9.50 6.49
C TYR A 64 23.29 -10.58 6.08
N GLU A 65 24.54 -10.37 6.50
CA GLU A 65 25.67 -11.31 6.52
C GLU A 65 26.13 -11.98 5.20
N SER A 66 27.15 -11.39 4.58
CA SER A 66 28.28 -12.16 4.06
C SER A 66 29.51 -11.24 4.08
N GLY A 67 30.51 -11.63 4.87
CA GLY A 67 31.76 -10.90 4.98
C GLY A 67 32.58 -11.04 3.71
N ASP A 68 32.90 -9.93 3.07
CA ASP A 68 34.25 -9.64 2.57
C ASP A 68 34.33 -8.15 2.22
N ASP A 69 35.51 -7.60 2.41
CA ASP A 69 35.88 -6.20 2.29
C ASP A 69 35.73 -5.69 0.84
N CYS A 70 34.70 -4.88 0.57
CA CYS A 70 34.66 -3.80 -0.45
C CYS A 70 33.22 -3.32 -0.68
N CYS A 71 32.66 -2.47 0.18
CA CYS A 71 31.50 -1.62 -0.17
C CYS A 71 31.30 -0.48 0.84
N LEU A 72 31.95 0.67 0.60
CA LEU A 72 31.73 1.94 1.30
C LEU A 72 30.35 2.59 0.98
N ILE A 73 29.28 1.81 0.78
CA ILE A 73 27.90 2.27 0.47
C ILE A 73 26.92 1.85 1.57
N THR A 74 27.36 1.77 2.83
CA THR A 74 26.54 1.27 3.95
C THR A 74 25.67 2.33 4.64
N GLY A 75 25.59 3.56 4.11
CA GLY A 75 24.67 4.60 4.60
C GLY A 75 23.29 4.63 3.91
N ARG A 76 23.22 4.30 2.61
CA ARG A 76 22.00 4.52 1.79
C ARG A 76 20.92 3.46 1.94
N LYS A 77 21.29 2.21 2.27
CA LYS A 77 20.33 1.09 2.34
C LYS A 77 19.40 1.17 3.55
N ARG A 78 19.91 1.59 4.73
CA ARG A 78 19.06 1.87 5.91
C ARG A 78 18.08 3.01 5.63
N ALA A 79 18.56 4.08 5.00
CA ALA A 79 17.73 5.23 4.66
C ALA A 79 16.51 4.89 3.79
N ARG A 80 16.62 3.94 2.84
CA ARG A 80 15.47 3.58 1.98
C ARG A 80 14.38 2.82 2.73
N ASN A 81 14.75 1.89 3.61
CA ASN A 81 13.80 1.23 4.50
C ASN A 81 13.16 2.26 5.45
N ASP A 82 13.92 3.27 5.89
CA ASP A 82 13.39 4.39 6.67
C ASP A 82 12.41 5.25 5.85
N VAL A 83 12.67 5.49 4.56
CA VAL A 83 11.77 6.23 3.65
C VAL A 83 10.49 5.44 3.37
N LEU A 84 10.57 4.13 3.15
CA LEU A 84 9.41 3.25 2.98
C LEU A 84 8.55 3.25 4.25
N GLY A 85 9.15 3.02 5.42
CA GLY A 85 8.45 3.07 6.70
C GLY A 85 7.83 4.44 6.98
N SER A 86 8.55 5.52 6.64
CA SER A 86 8.04 6.90 6.77
C SER A 86 6.87 7.18 5.82
N SER A 87 6.91 6.64 4.61
CA SER A 87 5.83 6.78 3.62
C SER A 87 4.58 6.03 4.06
N TRP A 88 4.72 4.80 4.58
CA TRP A 88 3.61 4.07 5.20
C TRP A 88 3.03 4.80 6.40
N LYS A 89 3.88 5.35 7.27
CA LYS A 89 3.45 6.17 8.41
C LYS A 89 2.66 7.40 7.95
N LEU A 90 3.12 8.08 6.90
CA LEU A 90 2.42 9.24 6.31
C LEU A 90 1.04 8.84 5.79
N LEU A 91 0.95 7.75 5.03
CA LEU A 91 -0.32 7.23 4.50
C LEU A 91 -1.28 6.84 5.63
N PHE A 92 -0.78 6.18 6.68
CA PHE A 92 -1.58 5.84 7.86
C PHE A 92 -2.14 7.09 8.54
N LYS A 93 -1.28 8.09 8.81
CA LYS A 93 -1.67 9.37 9.42
C LYS A 93 -2.71 10.11 8.59
N LEU A 94 -2.55 10.12 7.27
CA LEU A 94 -3.49 10.79 6.36
C LEU A 94 -4.90 10.19 6.43
N ARG A 95 -4.99 8.87 6.60
CA ARG A 95 -6.26 8.14 6.60
C ARG A 95 -6.90 8.02 7.98
N TRP A 96 -6.09 7.80 9.02
CA TRP A 96 -6.54 7.51 10.38
C TRP A 96 -5.76 8.35 11.41
N PRO A 97 -5.90 9.69 11.39
CA PRO A 97 -5.13 10.58 12.26
C PRO A 97 -5.34 10.28 13.75
N ASP A 98 -6.57 9.92 14.15
CA ASP A 98 -6.94 9.68 15.56
C ASP A 98 -6.34 8.39 16.17
N PHE A 99 -5.76 7.53 15.34
CA PHE A 99 -5.22 6.24 15.76
C PHE A 99 -3.70 6.26 15.93
N VAL A 100 -3.03 7.32 15.47
CA VAL A 100 -1.57 7.42 15.42
C VAL A 100 -0.94 7.36 16.80
N ASP A 101 -1.53 8.06 17.78
CA ASP A 101 -1.01 8.15 19.14
C ASP A 101 -1.21 6.85 19.94
N ARG A 102 -2.02 5.93 19.43
CA ARG A 102 -2.29 4.61 20.03
C ARG A 102 -1.33 3.53 19.56
N VAL A 103 -0.50 3.83 18.56
CA VAL A 103 0.45 2.87 17.99
C VAL A 103 1.72 2.84 18.83
N GLU A 104 2.01 1.69 19.43
CA GLU A 104 3.25 1.46 20.17
C GLU A 104 4.47 1.41 19.23
N SER A 105 5.61 1.92 19.70
CA SER A 105 6.87 1.94 18.94
C SER A 105 7.81 0.83 19.40
N PRO A 106 8.52 0.13 18.49
CA PRO A 106 8.55 0.31 17.04
C PRO A 106 7.34 -0.31 16.33
N ALA A 107 6.80 0.41 15.34
CA ALA A 107 5.61 -0.01 14.60
C ALA A 107 5.95 -0.37 13.16
N ASP A 108 5.44 -1.52 12.72
CA ASP A 108 5.37 -1.87 11.31
C ASP A 108 4.17 -1.16 10.68
N TRP A 109 4.41 0.04 10.14
CA TRP A 109 3.36 0.88 9.57
C TRP A 109 2.70 0.26 8.34
N GLN A 110 3.41 -0.58 7.58
CA GLN A 110 2.84 -1.28 6.43
C GLN A 110 1.84 -2.34 6.90
N GLN A 111 2.25 -3.15 7.87
CA GLN A 111 1.38 -4.14 8.50
C GLN A 111 0.11 -3.50 9.06
N LEU A 112 0.27 -2.46 9.90
CA LEU A 112 -0.86 -1.77 10.52
C LEU A 112 -1.80 -1.13 9.49
N TYR A 113 -1.24 -0.55 8.42
CA TYR A 113 -2.04 0.05 7.35
C TYR A 113 -2.94 -0.99 6.68
N TRP A 114 -2.37 -2.14 6.30
CA TRP A 114 -3.13 -3.15 5.57
C TRP A 114 -4.10 -3.93 6.46
N GLU A 115 -3.75 -4.20 7.72
CA GLU A 115 -4.69 -4.75 8.70
C GLU A 115 -5.91 -3.85 8.88
N LYS A 116 -5.67 -2.56 9.12
CA LYS A 116 -6.76 -1.60 9.33
C LYS A 116 -7.57 -1.38 8.05
N HIS A 117 -6.92 -1.41 6.89
CA HIS A 117 -7.61 -1.36 5.60
C HIS A 117 -8.58 -2.52 5.43
N LEU A 118 -8.13 -3.76 5.71
CA LEU A 118 -8.97 -4.95 5.59
C LEU A 118 -10.12 -4.94 6.60
N GLN A 119 -9.88 -4.48 7.83
CA GLN A 119 -10.95 -4.30 8.81
C GLN A 119 -12.03 -3.36 8.27
N ASN A 120 -11.64 -2.21 7.73
CA ASN A 120 -12.59 -1.27 7.13
C ASN A 120 -13.37 -1.89 5.96
N CYS A 121 -12.72 -2.72 5.12
CA CYS A 121 -13.41 -3.41 4.02
C CYS A 121 -14.42 -4.45 4.54
N VAL A 122 -14.08 -5.18 5.61
CA VAL A 122 -14.99 -6.15 6.25
C VAL A 122 -16.17 -5.45 6.87
N ASP A 123 -15.94 -4.34 7.59
CA ASP A 123 -17.00 -3.57 8.23
C ASP A 123 -18.01 -3.08 7.18
N GLU A 124 -17.55 -2.52 6.05
CA GLU A 124 -18.44 -2.12 4.94
C GLU A 124 -19.17 -3.32 4.31
N ALA A 125 -18.46 -4.43 4.08
CA ALA A 125 -19.06 -5.61 3.49
C ALA A 125 -20.11 -6.25 4.41
N ALA A 126 -19.89 -6.24 5.73
CA ALA A 126 -20.83 -6.72 6.71
C ALA A 126 -22.11 -5.88 6.71
N GLU A 127 -22.00 -4.54 6.67
CA GLU A 127 -23.13 -3.62 6.56
C GLU A 127 -23.96 -3.86 5.28
N VAL A 128 -23.33 -4.29 4.19
CA VAL A 128 -24.03 -4.67 2.95
C VAL A 128 -24.69 -6.04 3.10
N ALA A 129 -23.97 -7.03 3.62
CA ALA A 129 -24.42 -8.41 3.75
C ALA A 129 -25.56 -8.59 4.77
N LEU A 130 -25.63 -7.74 5.79
CA LEU A 130 -26.69 -7.73 6.80
C LEU A 130 -28.04 -7.21 6.27
N ARG A 131 -28.07 -6.61 5.08
CA ARG A 131 -29.31 -6.10 4.48
C ARG A 131 -30.19 -7.29 4.06
N PRO A 132 -31.50 -7.27 4.40
CA PRO A 132 -32.43 -8.35 4.01
C PRO A 132 -32.52 -8.61 2.50
N THR A 133 -32.12 -7.62 1.68
CA THR A 133 -32.13 -7.69 0.21
C THR A 133 -30.84 -8.26 -0.38
N PHE A 134 -29.83 -8.55 0.44
CA PHE A 134 -28.58 -9.09 -0.06
C PHE A 134 -28.76 -10.56 -0.47
N SER A 135 -28.47 -10.87 -1.73
CA SER A 135 -28.54 -12.22 -2.29
C SER A 135 -27.28 -12.61 -3.07
N GLY A 136 -26.14 -11.97 -2.76
CA GLY A 136 -24.89 -12.11 -3.48
C GLY A 136 -23.83 -12.93 -2.75
N ARG A 137 -22.62 -13.00 -3.33
CA ARG A 137 -21.43 -13.53 -2.66
C ARG A 137 -20.73 -12.40 -1.91
N ILE A 138 -20.33 -12.63 -0.66
CA ILE A 138 -19.61 -11.63 0.15
C ILE A 138 -18.32 -11.18 -0.56
N CYS A 139 -17.59 -12.11 -1.18
CA CYS A 139 -16.37 -11.81 -1.92
C CYS A 139 -16.57 -10.88 -3.13
N SER A 140 -17.79 -10.79 -3.65
CA SER A 140 -18.14 -9.93 -4.79
C SER A 140 -18.77 -8.60 -4.36
N ILE A 141 -18.77 -8.29 -3.05
CA ILE A 141 -19.21 -6.97 -2.58
C ILE A 141 -18.17 -5.95 -2.99
N ASN A 142 -18.63 -4.83 -3.55
CA ASN A 142 -17.77 -3.72 -3.89
C ASN A 142 -17.47 -2.87 -2.66
N VAL A 143 -16.18 -2.60 -2.46
CA VAL A 143 -15.67 -1.63 -1.50
C VAL A 143 -15.97 -0.22 -1.98
N SER A 144 -16.36 0.68 -1.06
CA SER A 144 -16.78 2.03 -1.42
C SER A 144 -15.64 2.91 -1.93
N ASP A 145 -15.97 3.93 -2.74
CA ASP A 145 -15.01 4.92 -3.20
C ASP A 145 -14.30 5.66 -2.04
N ASN A 146 -14.96 5.75 -0.87
CA ASN A 146 -14.37 6.34 0.33
C ASN A 146 -13.17 5.54 0.87
N ILE A 147 -13.18 4.21 0.72
CA ILE A 147 -12.04 3.36 1.02
C ILE A 147 -11.05 3.39 -0.13
N LEU A 148 -11.53 3.30 -1.37
CA LEU A 148 -10.67 3.20 -2.56
C LEU A 148 -9.77 4.43 -2.73
N ARG A 149 -10.22 5.65 -2.41
CA ARG A 149 -9.43 6.90 -2.53
C ARG A 149 -8.14 6.93 -1.72
N TYR A 150 -7.99 6.05 -0.75
CA TYR A 150 -6.77 5.97 0.05
C TYR A 150 -5.79 4.90 -0.43
N ILE A 151 -6.25 3.94 -1.22
CA ILE A 151 -5.39 2.91 -1.81
C ILE A 151 -5.02 3.23 -3.25
N CYS A 152 -5.97 3.82 -3.98
CA CYS A 152 -5.87 4.26 -5.37
C CYS A 152 -5.87 5.80 -5.41
N HIS A 153 -5.26 6.36 -6.44
CA HIS A 153 -5.37 7.80 -6.69
C HIS A 153 -6.80 8.15 -7.15
N GLU A 154 -7.29 9.35 -6.84
CA GLU A 154 -8.64 9.81 -7.23
C GLU A 154 -8.89 9.69 -8.74
N GLU A 155 -7.89 10.03 -9.56
CA GLU A 155 -7.95 9.90 -11.01
C GLU A 155 -8.09 8.45 -11.47
N HIS A 156 -7.45 7.50 -10.77
CA HIS A 156 -7.55 6.08 -11.07
C HIS A 156 -8.93 5.52 -10.71
N ILE A 157 -9.58 6.03 -9.67
CA ILE A 157 -10.93 5.59 -9.29
C ILE A 157 -11.95 6.00 -10.36
N MET A 158 -11.79 7.21 -10.91
CA MET A 158 -12.64 7.76 -11.96
C MET A 158 -12.51 6.99 -13.28
N THR A 159 -11.30 6.54 -13.66
CA THR A 159 -11.07 5.75 -14.87
C THR A 159 -11.39 4.27 -14.70
N CYS A 160 -11.40 3.75 -13.48
CA CYS A 160 -11.54 2.31 -13.23
C CYS A 160 -12.99 1.86 -12.99
N GLN A 161 -13.90 2.13 -13.95
CA GLN A 161 -15.29 1.67 -13.88
C GLN A 161 -15.40 0.14 -13.70
N ASN A 162 -14.48 -0.64 -14.28
CA ASN A 162 -14.39 -2.10 -14.17
C ASN A 162 -13.15 -2.58 -13.38
N CYS A 163 -12.68 -1.80 -12.40
CA CYS A 163 -11.52 -2.20 -11.60
C CYS A 163 -11.79 -3.47 -10.80
N VAL A 164 -10.92 -4.47 -10.97
CA VAL A 164 -10.88 -5.65 -10.06
C VAL A 164 -10.60 -5.20 -8.62
N CYS A 165 -9.92 -4.06 -8.42
CA CYS A 165 -9.65 -3.51 -7.11
C CYS A 165 -10.88 -2.99 -6.34
N LYS A 166 -12.09 -3.05 -6.92
CA LYS A 166 -13.34 -2.71 -6.23
C LYS A 166 -13.88 -3.89 -5.44
N GLU A 167 -13.65 -5.12 -5.90
CA GLU A 167 -14.23 -6.29 -5.26
C GLU A 167 -13.49 -6.63 -3.97
N LEU A 168 -14.23 -6.97 -2.92
CA LEU A 168 -13.68 -7.44 -1.65
C LEU A 168 -12.66 -8.57 -1.84
N SER A 169 -12.93 -9.48 -2.79
CA SER A 169 -12.05 -10.59 -3.18
C SER A 169 -10.62 -10.12 -3.48
N PHE A 170 -10.46 -9.04 -4.23
CA PHE A 170 -9.16 -8.47 -4.58
C PHE A 170 -8.39 -8.06 -3.34
N HIS A 171 -9.02 -7.29 -2.43
CA HIS A 171 -8.35 -6.80 -1.23
C HIS A 171 -7.84 -7.94 -0.35
N PHE A 172 -8.64 -8.99 -0.20
CA PHE A 172 -8.23 -10.16 0.58
C PHE A 172 -7.18 -11.01 -0.12
N GLN A 173 -7.20 -11.12 -1.45
CA GLN A 173 -6.15 -11.82 -2.20
C GLN A 173 -4.82 -11.06 -2.16
N THR A 174 -4.87 -9.74 -2.32
CA THR A 174 -3.67 -8.89 -2.38
C THR A 174 -3.08 -8.62 -0.99
N PHE A 175 -3.93 -8.33 -0.01
CA PHE A 175 -3.50 -7.86 1.31
C PHE A 175 -3.74 -8.87 2.43
N GLY A 176 -4.39 -10.02 2.14
CA GLY A 176 -4.63 -11.08 3.11
C GLY A 176 -3.40 -11.53 3.91
N PRO A 177 -2.17 -11.57 3.36
CA PRO A 177 -0.96 -11.87 4.13
C PRO A 177 -0.72 -10.94 5.32
N TYR A 178 -1.28 -9.73 5.30
CA TYR A 178 -1.19 -8.78 6.41
C TYR A 178 -2.21 -9.03 7.51
N LEU A 179 -3.19 -9.93 7.35
CA LEU A 179 -4.05 -10.29 8.47
C LEU A 179 -3.23 -11.06 9.51
N ARG A 180 -2.78 -10.39 10.57
CA ARG A 180 -2.46 -11.12 11.80
C ARG A 180 -3.75 -11.72 12.29
N LEU A 181 -3.82 -13.05 12.31
CA LEU A 181 -4.81 -13.81 13.06
C LEU A 181 -4.56 -13.61 14.56
N SER A 182 -4.62 -12.36 15.02
CA SER A 182 -4.66 -12.01 16.43
C SER A 182 -6.09 -12.33 16.89
N ASN A 183 -6.27 -13.54 17.42
CA ASN A 183 -7.48 -14.02 18.10
C ASN A 183 -8.72 -14.34 17.24
N ILE A 184 -8.57 -15.25 16.28
CA ILE A 184 -9.65 -16.23 16.06
C ILE A 184 -9.11 -17.54 16.64
N SER A 185 -9.25 -17.72 17.95
CA SER A 185 -9.49 -19.07 18.44
C SER A 185 -10.78 -19.48 17.76
N CYS A 186 -10.69 -20.29 16.71
CA CYS A 186 -11.86 -21.00 16.21
C CYS A 186 -12.43 -21.74 17.43
N VAL A 187 -13.52 -21.21 17.98
CA VAL A 187 -14.35 -21.97 18.90
C VAL A 187 -15.00 -23.02 18.01
N SER A 188 -14.30 -24.15 17.87
CA SER A 188 -14.88 -25.38 17.40
C SER A 188 -15.81 -25.86 18.51
N ASP A 189 -17.04 -25.35 18.54
CA ASP A 189 -18.10 -25.97 19.32
C ASP A 189 -18.40 -27.32 18.65
N TYR A 190 -17.93 -28.40 19.28
CA TYR A 190 -18.35 -29.78 19.04
C TYR A 190 -19.47 -30.14 20.01
#